data_AF-A0A0C3J4T2-F1
#
_entry.id   AF-A0A0C3J4T2-F1
#
_cell.length_a   1.000
_cell.length_b   1.000
_cell.length_c   1.000
_cell.angle_alpha   90.00
_cell.angle_beta   90.00
_cell.angle_gamma   90.00
#
_symmetry.space_group_name_H-M   'P 1'
#
loop_
_entity.id
_entity.type
_entity.pdbx_description
1 polymer ?
#
loop_
_entity_poly.entity_id
_entity_poly.type
_entity_poly.pdbx_seq_one_letter_code
_entity_poly.pdbx_strand_id
1 'polypeptide(L)'
;FASKTTDPKAALMITYDYFLSRNSLGPSALVFYDAPTPPSGVFDEFLAIPSLVKNVSTMSFPALIKTSMANATYGSRAIFNTISVLNYSVPFLNAVVNETTVSTFWGASSTLGAEFVSYVVEPFLPSLYKHSSTPSAFPPTRANGFTPLKIYYSWANQTSDSAMHAAVRESASTLQNLVGEPPAPRYPNYAIFDTPAEMMYGDNLPKLRSLQQQVDPEHVMDLAGGFRF
;
A
#
# COMPACT_ATOMS: atom_id res chain seq x y z
N PHE A 1 5.90 -16.89 0.96
CA PHE A 1 5.53 -16.37 -0.38
C PHE A 1 6.60 -15.46 -0.96
N ALA A 2 6.80 -14.23 -0.44
CA ALA A 2 7.71 -13.23 -1.03
C ALA A 2 9.14 -13.72 -1.31
N SER A 3 9.68 -14.60 -0.46
CA SER A 3 11.05 -15.15 -0.61
C SER A 3 11.15 -16.41 -1.48
N LYS A 4 10.03 -17.06 -1.82
CA LYS A 4 10.02 -18.38 -2.47
C LYS A 4 9.29 -18.40 -3.82
N THR A 5 8.25 -17.60 -3.98
CA THR A 5 7.41 -17.60 -5.18
C THR A 5 8.06 -16.76 -6.28
N THR A 6 8.31 -17.38 -7.44
CA THR A 6 8.87 -16.71 -8.62
C THR A 6 7.92 -16.71 -9.82
N ASP A 7 6.75 -17.37 -9.71
CA ASP A 7 5.76 -17.45 -10.78
C ASP A 7 5.01 -16.11 -10.90
N PRO A 8 5.12 -15.40 -12.05
CA PRO A 8 4.45 -14.10 -12.24
C PRO A 8 2.92 -14.19 -12.28
N LYS A 9 2.34 -15.40 -12.38
CA LYS A 9 0.89 -15.59 -12.34
C LYS A 9 0.35 -15.63 -10.92
N ALA A 10 1.20 -15.83 -9.91
CA ALA A 10 0.79 -15.92 -8.51
C ALA A 10 0.87 -14.53 -7.86
N ALA A 11 -0.24 -14.05 -7.33
CA ALA A 11 -0.32 -12.82 -6.56
C ALA A 11 -0.86 -13.09 -5.15
N LEU A 12 -0.34 -12.33 -4.20
CA LEU A 12 -0.75 -12.35 -2.80
C LEU A 12 -0.85 -10.92 -2.31
N MET A 13 -1.92 -10.63 -1.58
CA MET A 13 -2.03 -9.42 -0.79
C MET A 13 -2.47 -9.82 0.61
N ILE A 14 -1.69 -9.43 1.62
CA ILE A 14 -2.04 -9.61 3.03
C ILE A 14 -2.43 -8.26 3.59
N THR A 15 -3.64 -8.16 4.14
CA THR A 15 -4.08 -6.97 4.87
C THR A 15 -4.04 -7.25 6.36
N TYR A 16 -3.50 -6.31 7.13
CA TYR A 16 -3.62 -6.26 8.57
C TYR A 16 -4.55 -5.10 8.91
N ASP A 17 -5.83 -5.45 9.07
CA ASP A 17 -6.91 -4.49 9.26
C ASP A 17 -7.32 -4.43 10.72
N TYR A 18 -7.27 -3.25 11.34
CA TYR A 18 -7.71 -3.04 12.70
C TYR A 18 -9.04 -2.27 12.71
N PHE A 19 -10.07 -2.91 13.29
CA PHE A 19 -11.41 -2.37 13.40
C PHE A 19 -11.64 -1.82 14.81
N LEU A 20 -11.70 -0.50 14.97
CA LEU A 20 -11.81 0.09 16.31
C LEU A 20 -13.14 -0.19 16.97
N SER A 21 -14.23 -0.21 16.18
CA SER A 21 -15.57 -0.55 16.68
C SER A 21 -15.64 -1.93 17.33
N ARG A 22 -14.68 -2.81 17.02
CA ARG A 22 -14.57 -4.17 17.56
C ARG A 22 -13.34 -4.36 18.44
N ASN A 23 -12.49 -3.33 18.57
CA ASN A 23 -11.19 -3.38 19.24
C ASN A 23 -10.38 -4.63 18.83
N SER A 24 -10.37 -4.95 17.54
CA SER A 24 -9.83 -6.22 17.05
C SER A 24 -9.08 -6.11 15.72
N LEU A 25 -8.02 -6.90 15.62
CA LEU A 25 -7.28 -7.15 14.39
C LEU A 25 -7.98 -8.24 13.56
N GLY A 26 -8.29 -7.94 12.32
CA GLY A 26 -8.83 -8.85 11.32
C GLY A 26 -7.86 -8.99 10.14
N PRO A 27 -6.86 -9.88 10.21
CA PRO A 27 -5.99 -10.11 9.08
C PRO A 27 -6.73 -10.83 7.94
N SER A 28 -6.45 -10.46 6.69
CA SER A 28 -7.01 -11.13 5.53
C SER A 28 -5.94 -11.45 4.48
N ALA A 29 -6.17 -12.51 3.71
CA ALA A 29 -5.31 -12.92 2.62
C ALA A 29 -6.12 -12.98 1.31
N LEU A 30 -5.80 -12.09 0.37
CA LEU A 30 -6.26 -12.18 -1.01
C LEU A 30 -5.22 -12.97 -1.81
N VAL A 31 -5.60 -14.16 -2.25
CA VAL A 31 -4.79 -15.02 -3.11
C VAL A 31 -5.36 -14.98 -4.53
N PHE A 32 -4.48 -14.88 -5.53
CA PHE A 32 -4.87 -14.89 -6.93
C PHE A 32 -3.86 -15.66 -7.78
N TYR A 33 -4.37 -16.41 -8.75
CA TYR A 33 -3.54 -17.11 -9.73
C TYR A 33 -4.11 -16.96 -11.12
N ASP A 34 -3.30 -16.43 -12.05
CA ASP A 34 -3.69 -16.18 -13.45
C ASP A 34 -3.55 -17.43 -14.33
N ALA A 35 -4.27 -18.49 -13.96
CA ALA A 35 -4.49 -19.71 -14.75
C ALA A 35 -5.49 -20.64 -14.05
N PRO A 36 -5.98 -21.70 -14.72
CA PRO A 36 -6.99 -22.59 -14.14
C PRO A 36 -6.61 -23.27 -12.82
N THR A 37 -5.32 -23.53 -12.57
CA THR A 37 -4.88 -24.27 -11.36
C THR A 37 -3.51 -23.76 -10.87
N PRO A 38 -3.41 -23.28 -9.61
CA PRO A 38 -2.13 -22.87 -9.04
C PRO A 38 -1.21 -24.07 -8.83
N PRO A 39 0.13 -23.90 -8.91
CA PRO A 39 1.07 -24.94 -8.53
C PRO A 39 0.88 -25.29 -7.05
N SER A 40 1.07 -26.57 -6.71
CA SER A 40 1.01 -27.03 -5.31
C SER A 40 2.04 -26.29 -4.45
N GLY A 41 1.67 -25.97 -3.20
CA GLY A 41 2.54 -25.31 -2.23
C GLY A 41 2.57 -23.79 -2.32
N VAL A 42 2.05 -23.17 -3.39
CA VAL A 42 2.12 -21.70 -3.55
C VAL A 42 1.23 -20.97 -2.53
N PHE A 43 0.03 -21.49 -2.27
CA PHE A 43 -0.94 -20.88 -1.34
C PHE A 43 -1.31 -21.79 -0.16
N ASP A 44 -0.79 -23.01 -0.10
CA ASP A 44 -1.23 -24.05 0.84
C ASP A 44 -1.11 -23.59 2.30
N GLU A 45 0.00 -22.94 2.67
CA GLU A 45 0.19 -22.40 4.03
C GLU A 45 -0.88 -21.36 4.40
N PHE A 46 -1.30 -20.50 3.47
CA PHE A 46 -2.34 -19.49 3.71
C PHE A 46 -3.73 -20.12 3.77
N LEU A 47 -4.01 -21.10 2.91
CA LEU A 47 -5.31 -21.78 2.84
C LEU A 47 -5.56 -22.72 4.02
N ALA A 48 -4.50 -23.12 4.72
CA ALA A 48 -4.52 -23.93 5.93
C ALA A 48 -4.79 -23.11 7.21
N ILE A 49 -4.62 -21.77 7.18
CA ILE A 49 -4.93 -20.92 8.32
C ILE A 49 -6.44 -20.97 8.60
N PRO A 50 -6.89 -21.26 9.84
CA PRO A 50 -8.30 -21.20 10.19
C PRO A 50 -8.89 -19.82 9.89
N SER A 51 -9.92 -19.78 9.06
CA SER A 51 -10.54 -18.55 8.60
C SER A 51 -11.94 -18.40 9.16
N LEU A 52 -12.28 -17.20 9.63
CA LEU A 52 -13.68 -16.86 9.97
C LEU A 52 -14.56 -16.80 8.70
N VAL A 53 -14.00 -16.31 7.60
CA VAL A 53 -14.65 -16.22 6.29
C VAL A 53 -13.68 -16.71 5.23
N LYS A 54 -14.14 -17.62 4.37
CA LYS A 54 -13.36 -18.13 3.22
C LYS A 54 -14.20 -18.03 1.96
N ASN A 55 -13.70 -17.27 0.99
CA ASN A 55 -14.33 -17.14 -0.34
C ASN A 55 -13.30 -17.34 -1.46
N VAL A 56 -12.45 -18.37 -1.30
CA VAL A 56 -11.46 -18.74 -2.32
C VAL A 56 -12.10 -19.75 -3.26
N SER A 57 -12.27 -19.38 -4.52
CA SER A 57 -12.81 -20.24 -5.58
C SER A 57 -12.28 -19.82 -6.94
N THR A 58 -12.46 -20.68 -7.94
CA THR A 58 -12.24 -20.31 -9.34
C THR A 58 -13.36 -19.37 -9.79
N MET A 59 -13.00 -18.18 -10.24
CA MET A 59 -13.96 -17.18 -10.73
C MET A 59 -13.36 -16.35 -11.87
N SER A 60 -14.22 -15.66 -12.62
CA SER A 60 -13.75 -14.71 -13.63
C SER A 60 -13.13 -13.48 -12.97
N PHE A 61 -12.18 -12.85 -13.65
CA PHE A 61 -11.56 -11.62 -13.14
C PHE A 61 -12.57 -10.50 -12.85
N PRO A 62 -13.60 -10.25 -13.69
CA PRO A 62 -14.65 -9.28 -13.35
C PRO A 62 -15.46 -9.65 -12.10
N ALA A 63 -15.67 -10.95 -11.82
CA ALA A 63 -16.33 -11.39 -10.60
C ALA A 63 -15.45 -11.11 -9.36
N LEU A 64 -14.14 -11.36 -9.47
CA LEU A 64 -13.16 -11.04 -8.42
C LEU A 64 -13.18 -9.54 -8.06
N ILE A 65 -13.17 -8.65 -9.06
CA ILE A 65 -13.21 -7.20 -8.79
C ILE A 65 -14.47 -6.81 -7.98
N LYS A 66 -15.60 -7.47 -8.23
CA LYS A 66 -16.86 -7.24 -7.52
C LYS A 66 -16.88 -7.79 -6.09
N THR A 67 -15.90 -8.60 -5.67
CA THR A 67 -15.80 -9.06 -4.28
C THR A 67 -15.13 -8.04 -3.36
N SER A 68 -14.55 -6.96 -3.91
CA SER A 68 -13.91 -5.92 -3.10
C SER A 68 -14.94 -5.16 -2.25
N MET A 69 -14.65 -4.99 -0.97
CA MET A 69 -15.46 -4.17 -0.07
C MET A 69 -15.08 -2.69 -0.18
N ALA A 70 -15.10 -2.13 -1.40
CA ALA A 70 -14.62 -0.77 -1.67
C ALA A 70 -15.37 0.32 -0.86
N ASN A 71 -16.60 0.02 -0.41
CA ASN A 71 -17.44 0.95 0.35
C ASN A 71 -17.34 0.76 1.87
N ALA A 72 -16.41 -0.05 2.39
CA ALA A 72 -16.33 -0.37 3.82
C ALA A 72 -16.19 0.87 4.72
N THR A 73 -15.55 1.93 4.23
CA THR A 73 -15.37 3.21 4.93
C THR A 73 -16.02 4.36 4.14
N TYR A 74 -17.11 4.07 3.42
CA TYR A 74 -17.83 5.09 2.66
C TYR A 74 -18.37 6.17 3.61
N GLY A 75 -18.15 7.43 3.27
CA GLY A 75 -18.55 8.58 4.09
C GLY A 75 -17.55 8.95 5.18
N SER A 76 -16.56 8.10 5.46
CA SER A 76 -15.45 8.42 6.35
C SER A 76 -14.45 9.37 5.70
N ARG A 77 -13.73 10.10 6.53
CA ARG A 77 -12.49 10.78 6.13
C ARG A 77 -11.40 9.73 6.05
N ALA A 78 -10.48 9.84 5.10
CA ALA A 78 -9.45 8.84 4.93
C ALA A 78 -8.19 9.38 4.25
N ILE A 79 -7.08 8.67 4.46
CA ILE A 79 -5.81 9.00 3.85
C ILE A 79 -4.99 7.75 3.54
N PHE A 80 -4.28 7.77 2.42
CA PHE A 80 -3.20 6.83 2.14
C PHE A 80 -1.85 7.41 2.51
N ASN A 81 -0.94 6.53 2.91
CA ASN A 81 0.49 6.79 2.86
C ASN A 81 1.22 5.51 2.44
N THR A 82 2.51 5.62 2.15
CA THR A 82 3.31 4.47 1.74
C THR A 82 4.78 4.63 2.05
N ILE A 83 5.44 3.48 2.21
CA ILE A 83 6.85 3.30 1.95
C ILE A 83 6.99 2.18 0.92
N SER A 84 8.12 2.16 0.22
CA SER A 84 8.47 1.03 -0.64
C SER A 84 9.58 0.22 0.01
N VAL A 85 9.51 -1.11 -0.12
CA VAL A 85 10.54 -2.02 0.37
C VAL A 85 11.06 -2.89 -0.76
N LEU A 86 12.26 -3.45 -0.61
CA LEU A 86 12.84 -4.39 -1.59
C LEU A 86 12.39 -5.83 -1.33
N ASN A 87 12.13 -6.15 -0.07
CA ASN A 87 11.66 -7.45 0.39
C ASN A 87 10.93 -7.30 1.72
N TYR A 88 10.13 -8.31 2.06
CA TYR A 88 9.49 -8.41 3.37
C TYR A 88 10.24 -9.42 4.24
N SER A 89 10.91 -8.92 5.28
CA SER A 89 11.51 -9.76 6.33
C SER A 89 10.50 -10.03 7.44
N VAL A 90 10.67 -11.13 8.18
CA VAL A 90 9.80 -11.43 9.34
C VAL A 90 9.85 -10.32 10.40
N PRO A 91 11.02 -9.75 10.78
CA PRO A 91 11.06 -8.62 11.70
C PRO A 91 10.27 -7.40 11.20
N PHE A 92 10.35 -7.09 9.91
CA PHE A 92 9.59 -5.99 9.33
C PHE A 92 8.08 -6.26 9.35
N LEU A 93 7.64 -7.47 9.00
CA LEU A 93 6.21 -7.85 9.07
C LEU A 93 5.68 -7.80 10.50
N ASN A 94 6.48 -8.22 11.49
CA ASN A 94 6.11 -8.08 12.90
C ASN A 94 5.96 -6.61 13.31
N ALA A 95 6.83 -5.72 12.81
CA ALA A 95 6.68 -4.29 13.03
C ALA A 95 5.40 -3.74 12.39
N VAL A 96 5.05 -4.16 11.17
CA VAL A 96 3.77 -3.79 10.52
C VAL A 96 2.57 -4.23 11.38
N VAL A 97 2.58 -5.46 11.91
CA VAL A 97 1.53 -5.92 12.83
C VAL A 97 1.52 -5.09 14.10
N ASN A 98 2.68 -4.77 14.67
CA ASN A 98 2.74 -3.92 15.86
C ASN A 98 2.13 -2.54 15.58
N GLU A 99 2.40 -1.92 14.43
CA GLU A 99 1.79 -0.64 14.02
C GLU A 99 0.25 -0.70 13.96
N THR A 100 -0.36 -1.88 13.77
CA THR A 100 -1.83 -2.02 13.90
C THR A 100 -2.34 -2.01 15.33
N THR A 101 -1.47 -2.23 16.32
CA THR A 101 -1.83 -2.47 17.73
C THR A 101 -1.13 -1.53 18.73
N VAL A 102 -0.15 -0.71 18.32
CA VAL A 102 0.60 0.13 19.27
C VAL A 102 -0.33 1.11 20.00
N SER A 103 -0.26 1.06 21.32
CA SER A 103 -0.98 1.91 22.27
C SER A 103 -0.76 3.42 22.08
N THR A 104 0.27 3.84 21.34
CA THR A 104 0.57 5.26 21.07
C THR A 104 -0.45 5.90 20.13
N PHE A 105 -1.06 5.14 19.22
CA PHE A 105 -2.20 5.61 18.41
C PHE A 105 -3.54 5.33 19.11
N TRP A 106 -3.68 4.17 19.77
CA TRP A 106 -4.94 3.70 20.34
C TRP A 106 -5.27 4.23 21.74
N GLY A 107 -4.28 4.65 22.54
CA GLY A 107 -4.50 5.28 23.84
C GLY A 107 -5.21 6.64 23.75
N ALA A 108 -5.19 7.26 22.56
CA ALA A 108 -5.89 8.50 22.23
C ALA A 108 -6.91 8.34 21.08
N SER A 109 -7.12 7.15 20.51
CA SER A 109 -7.93 7.01 19.28
C SER A 109 -9.42 7.30 19.47
N SER A 110 -9.94 7.13 20.69
CA SER A 110 -11.33 7.47 21.00
C SER A 110 -11.57 8.99 20.94
N THR A 111 -10.56 9.81 21.23
CA THR A 111 -10.66 11.28 21.07
C THR A 111 -10.43 11.73 19.62
N LEU A 112 -9.71 10.93 18.82
CA LEU A 112 -9.46 11.19 17.40
C LEU A 112 -10.57 10.68 16.46
N GLY A 113 -11.52 9.90 16.97
CA GLY A 113 -12.60 9.35 16.15
C GLY A 113 -12.11 8.48 14.98
N ALA A 114 -10.97 7.80 15.16
CA ALA A 114 -10.49 6.84 14.18
C ALA A 114 -11.48 5.67 14.05
N GLU A 115 -11.57 5.07 12.86
CA GLU A 115 -12.58 4.03 12.56
C GLU A 115 -11.94 2.75 12.02
N PHE A 116 -10.89 2.90 11.22
CA PHE A 116 -10.23 1.81 10.55
C PHE A 116 -8.77 2.13 10.25
N VAL A 117 -7.88 1.17 10.48
CA VAL A 117 -6.47 1.26 10.11
C VAL A 117 -6.11 -0.01 9.36
N SER A 118 -5.38 0.12 8.24
CA SER A 118 -5.03 -0.98 7.37
C SER A 118 -3.62 -0.83 6.85
N TYR A 119 -2.88 -1.93 6.91
CA TYR A 119 -1.58 -2.09 6.28
C TYR A 119 -1.66 -3.23 5.28
N VAL A 120 -1.22 -2.97 4.05
CA VAL A 120 -1.37 -3.94 2.98
C VAL A 120 -0.01 -4.28 2.40
N VAL A 121 0.36 -5.54 2.57
CA VAL A 121 1.61 -6.15 2.14
C VAL A 121 1.37 -6.83 0.80
N GLU A 122 2.01 -6.31 -0.25
CA GLU A 122 1.74 -6.66 -1.65
C GLU A 122 3.02 -7.14 -2.35
N PRO A 123 3.58 -8.31 -2.01
CA PRO A 123 4.87 -8.76 -2.55
C PRO A 123 4.86 -8.87 -4.07
N PHE A 124 5.63 -7.99 -4.71
CA PHE A 124 5.96 -8.08 -6.13
C PHE A 124 7.26 -8.85 -6.36
N LEU A 125 7.39 -9.43 -7.55
CA LEU A 125 8.64 -10.07 -7.97
C LEU A 125 9.77 -9.03 -8.08
N PRO A 126 11.03 -9.38 -7.71
CA PRO A 126 12.19 -8.51 -7.93
C PRO A 126 12.39 -8.11 -9.40
N SER A 127 11.82 -8.87 -10.34
CA SER A 127 11.83 -8.60 -11.77
C SER A 127 10.71 -7.65 -12.24
N LEU A 128 9.92 -7.06 -11.33
CA LEU A 128 8.76 -6.21 -11.65
C LEU A 128 9.03 -5.21 -12.76
N TYR A 129 10.19 -4.55 -12.75
CA TYR A 129 10.53 -3.50 -13.74
C TYR A 129 11.42 -3.98 -14.89
N LYS A 130 11.63 -5.29 -15.04
CA LYS A 130 12.49 -5.88 -16.09
C LYS A 130 11.71 -6.36 -17.32
N HIS A 131 10.38 -6.30 -17.30
CA HIS A 131 9.53 -6.77 -18.40
C HIS A 131 9.55 -5.83 -19.63
N SER A 132 10.07 -4.61 -19.50
CA SER A 132 10.18 -3.62 -20.57
C SER A 132 11.43 -2.78 -20.40
N SER A 133 12.01 -2.32 -21.51
CA SER A 133 13.09 -1.32 -21.54
C SER A 133 12.57 0.10 -21.79
N THR A 134 11.30 0.27 -22.16
CA THR A 134 10.71 1.59 -22.45
C THR A 134 10.68 2.43 -21.17
N PRO A 135 11.32 3.62 -21.14
CA PRO A 135 11.29 4.50 -19.97
C PRO A 135 9.86 4.89 -19.59
N SER A 136 9.62 5.08 -18.29
CA SER A 136 8.35 5.53 -17.72
C SER A 136 8.62 6.57 -16.63
N ALA A 137 7.61 7.37 -16.25
CA ALA A 137 7.75 8.38 -15.19
C ALA A 137 8.16 7.76 -13.85
N PHE A 138 7.45 6.69 -13.45
CA PHE A 138 7.76 5.87 -12.29
C PHE A 138 8.13 4.45 -12.74
N PRO A 139 9.06 3.76 -12.06
CA PRO A 139 9.95 4.28 -11.03
C PRO A 139 11.11 5.12 -11.60
N PRO A 140 11.80 5.93 -10.78
CA PRO A 140 13.01 6.65 -11.17
C PRO A 140 14.14 5.73 -11.63
N THR A 141 14.20 4.51 -11.09
CA THR A 141 15.18 3.50 -11.46
C THR A 141 14.51 2.15 -11.62
N ARG A 142 14.99 1.36 -12.59
CA ARG A 142 14.55 -0.03 -12.84
C ARG A 142 15.57 -1.07 -12.37
N ALA A 143 16.61 -0.65 -11.66
CA ALA A 143 17.66 -1.54 -11.17
C ALA A 143 17.12 -2.59 -10.17
N ASN A 144 16.16 -2.19 -9.33
CA ASN A 144 15.56 -3.02 -8.31
C ASN A 144 14.03 -3.05 -8.46
N GLY A 145 13.40 -4.18 -8.17
CA GLY A 145 11.95 -4.24 -7.95
C GLY A 145 11.60 -3.66 -6.59
N PHE A 146 10.65 -2.73 -6.55
CA PHE A 146 10.13 -2.12 -5.34
C PHE A 146 8.72 -2.63 -5.09
N THR A 147 8.43 -3.00 -3.86
CA THR A 147 7.10 -3.41 -3.44
C THR A 147 6.53 -2.37 -2.47
N PRO A 148 5.39 -1.74 -2.79
CA PRO A 148 4.78 -0.77 -1.90
C PRO A 148 4.18 -1.47 -0.68
N LEU A 149 4.30 -0.82 0.48
CA LEU A 149 3.42 -1.06 1.62
C LEU A 149 2.35 0.02 1.60
N LYS A 150 1.08 -0.34 1.41
CA LYS A 150 -0.02 0.62 1.54
C LYS A 150 -0.39 0.78 3.01
N ILE A 151 -0.48 2.02 3.46
CA ILE A 151 -0.98 2.38 4.79
C ILE A 151 -2.27 3.18 4.56
N TYR A 152 -3.35 2.79 5.21
CA TYR A 152 -4.65 3.43 5.06
C TYR A 152 -5.33 3.64 6.39
N TYR A 153 -5.67 4.89 6.68
CA TYR A 153 -6.34 5.29 7.92
C TYR A 153 -7.66 5.95 7.56
N SER A 154 -8.73 5.63 8.29
CA SER A 154 -10.02 6.33 8.20
C SER A 154 -10.52 6.80 9.57
N TRP A 155 -11.25 7.91 9.58
CA TRP A 155 -11.78 8.55 10.79
C TRP A 155 -13.04 9.36 10.49
N ALA A 156 -13.81 9.68 11.54
CA ALA A 156 -15.08 10.38 11.43
C ALA A 156 -14.91 11.92 11.39
N ASN A 157 -14.14 12.48 12.33
CA ASN A 157 -14.22 13.90 12.68
C ASN A 157 -13.18 14.76 11.95
N GLN A 158 -13.61 15.83 11.28
CA GLN A 158 -12.71 16.79 10.64
C GLN A 158 -11.72 17.45 11.59
N THR A 159 -12.09 17.63 12.87
CA THR A 159 -11.20 18.17 13.91
C THR A 159 -9.97 17.31 14.15
N SER A 160 -9.97 16.05 13.70
CA SER A 160 -8.87 15.11 13.86
C SER A 160 -7.96 15.01 12.64
N ASP A 161 -8.23 15.72 11.53
CA ASP A 161 -7.48 15.62 10.27
C ASP A 161 -5.97 15.76 10.48
N SER A 162 -5.54 16.84 11.15
CA SER A 162 -4.12 17.09 11.39
C SER A 162 -3.46 15.98 12.21
N ALA A 163 -4.16 15.45 13.23
CA ALA A 163 -3.64 14.38 14.06
C ALA A 163 -3.55 13.06 13.30
N MET A 164 -4.56 12.74 12.47
CA MET A 164 -4.58 11.53 11.65
C MET A 164 -3.52 11.58 10.55
N HIS A 165 -3.33 12.73 9.91
CA HIS A 165 -2.25 12.94 8.95
C HIS A 165 -0.86 12.88 9.61
N ALA A 166 -0.71 13.36 10.85
CA ALA A 166 0.55 13.25 11.58
C ALA A 166 0.85 11.78 11.90
N ALA A 167 -0.13 11.04 12.39
CA ALA A 167 0.05 9.65 12.77
C ALA A 167 0.35 8.71 11.59
N VAL A 168 -0.30 8.89 10.44
CA VAL A 168 0.01 8.08 9.25
C VAL A 168 1.42 8.38 8.72
N ARG A 169 1.95 9.59 8.93
CA ARG A 169 3.35 9.94 8.61
C ARG A 169 4.32 9.35 9.62
N GLU A 170 3.99 9.41 10.91
CA GLU A 170 4.77 8.80 11.97
C GLU A 170 4.91 7.29 11.75
N SER A 171 3.81 6.60 11.47
CA SER A 171 3.84 5.16 11.17
C SER A 171 4.72 4.84 9.96
N ALA A 172 4.55 5.58 8.85
CA ALA A 172 5.40 5.40 7.68
C ALA A 172 6.88 5.65 7.99
N SER A 173 7.20 6.65 8.82
CA SER A 173 8.56 6.94 9.27
C SER A 173 9.14 5.82 10.13
N THR A 174 8.38 5.32 11.11
CA THR A 174 8.76 4.19 11.96
C THR A 174 9.12 2.97 11.13
N LEU A 175 8.29 2.63 10.14
CA LEU A 175 8.54 1.49 9.26
C LEU A 175 9.70 1.77 8.28
N GLN A 176 9.86 3.00 7.80
CA GLN A 176 10.99 3.40 6.94
C GLN A 176 12.33 3.21 7.66
N ASN A 177 12.40 3.55 8.94
CA ASN A 177 13.63 3.42 9.74
C ASN A 177 14.10 1.97 9.88
N LEU A 178 13.22 0.99 9.68
CA LEU A 178 13.55 -0.43 9.73
C LEU A 178 14.11 -0.99 8.42
N VAL A 179 13.90 -0.29 7.29
CA VAL A 179 14.34 -0.76 5.96
C VAL A 179 15.66 -0.13 5.51
N GLY A 180 16.09 0.95 6.17
CA GLY A 180 17.38 1.59 5.94
C GLY A 180 17.39 2.64 4.82
N GLU A 181 18.57 3.20 4.57
CA GLU A 181 18.83 4.30 3.65
C GLU A 181 19.67 3.85 2.43
N PRO A 182 19.50 4.47 1.24
CA PRO A 182 18.49 5.49 0.93
C PRO A 182 17.08 4.86 0.77
N PRO A 183 16.00 5.62 1.03
CA PRO A 183 14.63 5.12 0.88
C PRO A 183 14.35 4.76 -0.58
N ALA A 184 13.58 3.68 -0.78
CA ALA A 184 13.04 3.37 -2.09
C ALA A 184 11.97 4.39 -2.50
N PRO A 185 11.75 4.61 -3.81
CA PRO A 185 10.77 5.59 -4.29
C PRO A 185 9.36 5.27 -3.78
N ARG A 186 8.64 6.28 -3.27
CA ARG A 186 7.26 6.13 -2.80
C ARG A 186 6.32 5.90 -3.98
N TYR A 187 5.39 4.95 -3.86
CA TYR A 187 4.46 4.66 -4.94
C TYR A 187 3.38 5.75 -5.05
N PRO A 188 3.23 6.45 -6.20
CA PRO A 188 2.38 7.64 -6.30
C PRO A 188 0.91 7.42 -5.96
N ASN A 189 0.36 6.23 -6.22
CA ASN A 189 -1.05 5.95 -5.93
C ASN A 189 -1.37 5.88 -4.42
N TYR A 190 -0.36 5.69 -3.57
CA TYR A 190 -0.53 5.59 -2.11
C TYR A 190 0.16 6.70 -1.34
N ALA A 191 1.03 7.49 -1.98
CA ALA A 191 1.74 8.57 -1.32
C ALA A 191 0.77 9.63 -0.78
N ILE A 192 1.02 10.13 0.44
CA ILE A 192 0.24 11.20 1.03
C ILE A 192 0.39 12.48 0.19
N PHE A 193 -0.66 13.29 0.08
CA PHE A 193 -0.82 14.39 -0.89
C PHE A 193 0.32 15.44 -0.92
N ASP A 194 1.10 15.57 0.15
CA ASP A 194 2.23 16.50 0.27
C ASP A 194 3.60 15.81 0.19
N THR A 195 3.64 14.55 -0.24
CA THR A 195 4.90 13.83 -0.52
C THR A 195 5.70 14.60 -1.58
N PRO A 196 6.98 14.96 -1.31
CA PRO A 196 7.83 15.60 -2.31
C PRO A 196 7.95 14.77 -3.59
N ALA A 197 7.83 15.41 -4.75
CA ALA A 197 7.85 14.75 -6.05
C ALA A 197 9.16 13.97 -6.28
N GLU A 198 10.27 14.47 -5.74
CA GLU A 198 11.59 13.84 -5.77
C GLU A 198 11.59 12.45 -5.09
N MET A 199 10.80 12.26 -4.03
CA MET A 199 10.67 10.95 -3.35
C MET A 199 9.92 9.91 -4.18
N MET A 200 9.21 10.31 -5.22
CA MET A 200 8.49 9.39 -6.12
C MET A 200 9.19 9.24 -7.46
N TYR A 201 9.64 10.35 -8.05
CA TYR A 201 10.12 10.40 -9.44
C TYR A 201 11.62 10.61 -9.57
N GLY A 202 12.35 10.92 -8.48
CA GLY A 202 13.81 11.06 -8.46
C GLY A 202 14.35 11.82 -9.67
N ASP A 203 15.32 11.21 -10.35
CA ASP A 203 16.01 11.80 -11.52
C ASP A 203 15.11 12.01 -12.75
N ASN A 204 13.91 11.42 -12.78
CA ASN A 204 12.95 11.68 -13.87
C ASN A 204 12.25 13.03 -13.71
N LEU A 205 12.31 13.65 -12.53
CA LEU A 205 11.53 14.85 -12.21
C LEU A 205 11.78 16.06 -13.13
N PRO A 206 13.03 16.40 -13.52
CA PRO A 206 13.26 17.51 -14.45
C PRO A 206 12.55 17.34 -15.80
N LYS A 207 12.48 16.10 -16.30
CA LYS A 207 11.78 15.79 -17.55
C LYS A 207 10.26 15.93 -17.40
N LEU A 208 9.71 15.51 -16.26
CA LEU A 208 8.28 15.67 -15.97
C LEU A 208 7.89 17.15 -15.87
N ARG A 209 8.70 17.98 -15.20
CA ARG A 209 8.53 19.44 -15.15
C ARG A 209 8.53 20.07 -16.54
N SER A 210 9.51 19.70 -17.38
CA SER A 210 9.57 20.20 -18.75
C SER A 210 8.35 19.81 -19.59
N LEU A 211 7.82 18.59 -19.39
CA LEU A 211 6.61 18.14 -20.08
C LEU A 211 5.36 18.88 -19.60
N GLN A 212 5.22 19.10 -18.29
CA GLN A 212 4.12 19.88 -17.73
C GLN A 212 4.12 21.31 -18.30
N GLN A 213 5.27 21.98 -18.38
CA GLN A 213 5.35 23.32 -18.98
C GLN A 213 4.95 23.35 -20.47
N GLN A 214 5.16 22.25 -21.20
CA GLN A 214 4.78 22.17 -22.62
C GLN A 214 3.29 21.87 -22.82
N VAL A 215 2.70 21.07 -21.94
CA VAL A 215 1.34 20.50 -22.11
C VAL A 215 0.30 21.25 -21.30
N ASP A 216 0.66 21.75 -20.12
CA ASP A 216 -0.20 22.48 -19.19
C ASP A 216 0.52 23.73 -18.62
N PRO A 217 0.96 24.68 -19.48
CA PRO A 217 1.72 25.86 -19.05
C PRO A 217 0.97 26.76 -18.05
N GLU A 218 -0.35 26.70 -18.03
CA GLU A 218 -1.21 27.50 -17.15
C GLU A 218 -1.58 26.76 -15.85
N HIS A 219 -1.05 25.56 -15.63
CA HIS A 219 -1.31 24.74 -14.44
C HIS A 219 -2.81 24.47 -14.22
N VAL A 220 -3.57 24.26 -15.31
CA VAL A 220 -5.00 23.94 -15.23
C VAL A 220 -5.23 22.63 -14.48
N MET A 221 -4.33 21.65 -14.65
CA MET A 221 -4.42 20.36 -13.97
C MET A 221 -4.14 20.43 -12.48
N ASP A 222 -3.47 21.48 -11.98
CA ASP A 222 -3.23 21.67 -10.53
C ASP A 222 -4.54 21.89 -9.75
N LEU A 223 -5.63 22.23 -10.45
CA LEU A 223 -6.98 22.38 -9.89
C LEU A 223 -7.66 21.02 -9.62
N ALA A 224 -7.17 19.93 -10.21
CA ALA A 224 -7.72 18.58 -10.05
C ALA A 224 -7.12 17.80 -8.86
N GLY A 225 -6.22 18.42 -8.10
CA GLY A 225 -5.46 17.77 -7.03
C GLY A 225 -4.25 16.99 -7.55
N GLY A 226 -3.73 16.06 -6.75
CA GLY A 226 -2.54 15.28 -7.10
C GLY A 226 -1.22 16.02 -6.86
N PHE A 227 -0.12 15.41 -7.31
CA PHE A 227 1.23 15.93 -7.11
C PHE A 227 1.58 16.98 -8.17
N ARG A 228 2.22 18.05 -7.70
CA ARG A 228 2.65 19.18 -8.52
C ARG A 228 4.10 19.00 -8.97
N PHE A 229 4.40 19.51 -10.16
CA PHE A 229 5.70 19.40 -10.82
C PHE A 229 6.33 20.77 -10.97
#